data_AF-A0A9W9CEH4-F1
#
_entry.id   AF-A0A9W9CEH4-F1
#
_cell.length_a   1.000
_cell.length_b   1.000
_cell.length_c   1.000
_cell.angle_alpha   90.00
_cell.angle_beta   90.00
_cell.angle_gamma   90.00
#
_symmetry.space_group_name_H-M   'P 1'
#
loop_
_entity.id
_entity.type
_entity.pdbx_description
1 polymer ?
#
loop_
_entity_poly.entity_id
_entity_poly.type
_entity_poly.pdbx_seq_one_letter_code
_entity_poly.pdbx_strand_id
1 'polypeptide(L)'
;MNRWDCININNEPVSEKEFLRVENHYKQLSERENINASEFELLTATAFTLFNEKKVDVGIIEVGMGGKLDATNILNNQVVSVISKIARDHQGFLGNTLEEIASHKAGILRPNVPFIVNPMNDFGVHEVIEDYAKEIGAGPRLLVDTVDLREHVFNTSFWRDFADGLLPFQRDNAVLAFLAYIEVLKSLKLNSNMHKAVQMLSKIRNKQTLPGRQQRLFVPVVFGNRKDVLVDGAHNPDAAESLLAYVEKNLRARPANSPNNVYNPPNKDNTHHITWVLAMTEGKDPRQVLETLLRPGDYVLTTDFGPVDGMPWVTPMGPKALLSIAHEVCPRIRGLAISKRGVYRALCAAKYISKSAHIVLTGSLYLVGDFFREHQVGQRCYKDSEEFPSIQEIDLEERARVNEFLDEAARGADEEVFQANGVRNSFRSVSSIPSTKKFFEDFEDIRTHLENLPPKSSKARISQYLTHKSLRK
;
A
#
# COMPACT_ATOMS: atom_id res chain seq x y z
N MET A 1 -2.19 -14.04 -8.73
CA MET A 1 -0.86 -14.61 -8.45
C MET A 1 -1.04 -15.99 -7.88
N ASN A 2 -0.22 -16.94 -8.31
CA ASN A 2 -0.19 -18.33 -7.86
C ASN A 2 1.03 -18.56 -6.95
N ARG A 3 1.06 -19.65 -6.19
CA ARG A 3 2.20 -19.95 -5.29
C ARG A 3 3.53 -20.03 -6.04
N TRP A 4 3.55 -20.61 -7.24
CA TRP A 4 4.78 -20.73 -8.02
C TRP A 4 5.30 -19.39 -8.57
N ASP A 5 4.49 -18.31 -8.57
CA ASP A 5 4.93 -16.98 -9.03
C ASP A 5 6.03 -16.38 -8.14
N CYS A 6 6.22 -16.89 -6.91
CA CYS A 6 7.28 -16.43 -6.00
C CYS A 6 8.66 -17.02 -6.29
N ILE A 7 8.77 -18.03 -7.18
CA ILE A 7 10.05 -18.61 -7.59
C ILE A 7 10.24 -18.33 -9.08
N ASN A 8 11.23 -17.49 -9.40
CA ASN A 8 11.51 -17.07 -10.77
C ASN A 8 12.92 -17.49 -11.18
N ILE A 9 13.07 -17.95 -12.42
CA ILE A 9 14.36 -18.23 -13.07
C ILE A 9 14.44 -17.35 -14.31
N ASN A 10 15.46 -16.49 -14.39
CA ASN A 10 15.62 -15.54 -15.50
C ASN A 10 14.36 -14.67 -15.74
N ASN A 11 13.74 -14.19 -14.66
CA ASN A 11 12.50 -13.38 -14.64
C ASN A 11 11.22 -14.10 -15.10
N GLU A 12 11.25 -15.42 -15.25
CA GLU A 12 10.06 -16.22 -15.57
C GLU A 12 9.70 -17.11 -14.37
N PRO A 13 8.42 -17.15 -13.95
CA PRO A 13 7.95 -18.07 -12.93
C PRO A 13 8.25 -19.53 -13.31
N VAL A 14 8.62 -20.34 -12.34
CA VAL A 14 8.74 -21.79 -12.55
C VAL A 14 7.37 -22.37 -12.92
N SER A 15 7.37 -23.48 -13.67
CA SER A 15 6.10 -24.13 -14.01
C SER A 15 5.45 -24.73 -12.76
N GLU A 16 4.12 -24.70 -12.70
CA GLU A 16 3.33 -25.34 -11.64
C GLU A 16 3.75 -26.81 -11.43
N LYS A 17 3.98 -27.54 -12.53
CA LYS A 17 4.42 -28.94 -12.49
C LYS A 17 5.77 -29.12 -11.79
N GLU A 18 6.75 -28.25 -12.08
CA GLU A 18 8.06 -28.31 -11.44
C GLU A 18 7.98 -27.93 -9.96
N PHE A 19 7.23 -26.87 -9.65
CA PHE A 19 6.97 -26.44 -8.29
C PHE A 19 6.36 -27.57 -7.45
N LEU A 20 5.22 -28.12 -7.89
CA LEU A 20 4.50 -29.15 -7.15
C LEU A 20 5.30 -30.44 -7.02
N ARG A 21 6.11 -30.81 -8.02
CA ARG A 21 6.99 -31.99 -7.92
C ARG A 21 7.95 -31.86 -6.73
N VAL A 22 8.62 -30.72 -6.59
CA VAL A 22 9.60 -30.50 -5.54
C VAL A 22 8.93 -30.26 -4.19
N GLU A 23 7.85 -29.48 -4.16
CA GLU A 23 7.11 -29.20 -2.93
C GLU A 23 6.51 -30.47 -2.33
N ASN A 24 5.89 -31.33 -3.15
CA ASN A 24 5.32 -32.59 -2.67
C ASN A 24 6.39 -33.52 -2.07
N HIS A 25 7.62 -33.50 -2.60
CA HIS A 25 8.73 -34.22 -2.00
C HIS A 25 9.00 -33.75 -0.58
N TYR A 26 9.06 -32.42 -0.35
CA TYR A 26 9.30 -31.86 0.98
C TYR A 26 8.13 -32.00 1.94
N LYS A 27 6.88 -31.93 1.45
CA LYS A 27 5.68 -32.23 2.24
C LYS A 27 5.72 -33.66 2.77
N GLN A 28 5.95 -34.63 1.89
CA GLN A 28 6.08 -36.05 2.28
C GLN A 28 7.26 -36.29 3.22
N LEU A 29 8.40 -35.61 3.00
CA LEU A 29 9.56 -35.71 3.87
C LEU A 29 9.25 -35.15 5.27
N SER A 30 8.61 -33.99 5.35
CA SER A 30 8.22 -33.34 6.61
C SER A 30 7.29 -34.23 7.43
N GLU A 31 6.32 -34.87 6.78
CA GLU A 31 5.41 -35.84 7.39
C GLU A 31 6.15 -37.09 7.87
N ARG A 32 6.94 -37.72 6.99
CA ARG A 32 7.63 -38.98 7.28
C ARG A 32 8.64 -38.86 8.43
N GLU A 33 9.37 -37.74 8.47
CA GLU A 33 10.40 -37.48 9.48
C GLU A 33 9.87 -36.68 10.68
N ASN A 34 8.57 -36.39 10.73
CA ASN A 34 7.91 -35.60 11.78
C ASN A 34 8.60 -34.24 12.06
N ILE A 35 9.05 -33.57 10.99
CA ILE A 35 9.72 -32.27 11.07
C ILE A 35 8.73 -31.16 11.45
N ASN A 36 7.47 -31.31 11.03
CA ASN A 36 6.43 -30.28 11.18
C ASN A 36 6.83 -28.93 10.57
N ALA A 37 7.49 -28.98 9.40
CA ALA A 37 7.91 -27.79 8.68
C ALA A 37 6.73 -26.90 8.32
N SER A 38 6.88 -25.60 8.56
CA SER A 38 5.94 -24.58 8.13
C SER A 38 5.85 -24.47 6.61
N GLU A 39 4.76 -23.91 6.09
CA GLU A 39 4.61 -23.68 4.65
C GLU A 39 5.75 -22.83 4.06
N PHE A 40 6.29 -21.87 4.83
CA PHE A 40 7.40 -21.04 4.36
C PHE A 40 8.74 -21.79 4.32
N GLU A 41 8.98 -22.70 5.27
CA GLU A 41 10.15 -23.59 5.23
C GLU A 41 10.07 -24.57 4.04
N LEU A 42 8.89 -25.15 3.79
CA LEU A 42 8.64 -26.00 2.63
C LEU A 42 8.85 -25.23 1.31
N LEU A 43 8.36 -23.99 1.23
CA LEU A 43 8.56 -23.12 0.08
C LEU A 43 10.04 -22.77 -0.14
N THR A 44 10.76 -22.46 0.94
CA THR A 44 12.18 -22.12 0.90
C THR A 44 13.01 -23.32 0.41
N ALA A 45 12.74 -24.51 0.95
CA ALA A 45 13.38 -25.74 0.50
C ALA A 45 13.08 -26.03 -0.98
N THR A 46 11.83 -25.78 -1.41
CA THR A 46 11.41 -25.90 -2.81
C THR A 46 12.18 -24.95 -3.72
N ALA A 47 12.29 -23.68 -3.34
CA ALA A 47 13.03 -22.66 -4.09
C ALA A 47 14.51 -23.02 -4.24
N PHE A 48 15.18 -23.37 -3.15
CA PHE A 48 16.60 -23.70 -3.18
C PHE A 48 16.90 -24.96 -3.98
N THR A 49 16.04 -25.98 -3.91
CA THR A 49 16.18 -27.16 -4.76
C THR A 49 16.02 -26.84 -6.24
N LEU A 50 15.03 -26.03 -6.60
CA LEU A 50 14.87 -25.59 -7.99
C LEU A 50 16.05 -24.73 -8.46
N PHE A 51 16.57 -23.81 -7.62
CA PHE A 51 17.76 -23.02 -7.96
C PHE A 51 18.99 -23.89 -8.18
N ASN A 52 19.18 -24.92 -7.36
CA ASN A 52 20.27 -25.88 -7.52
C ASN A 52 20.10 -26.75 -8.78
N GLU A 53 18.90 -27.30 -9.03
CA GLU A 53 18.59 -28.08 -10.25
C GLU A 53 18.80 -27.25 -11.53
N LYS A 54 18.43 -25.95 -11.49
CA LYS A 54 18.58 -25.01 -12.61
C LYS A 54 19.97 -24.37 -12.70
N LYS A 55 20.87 -24.68 -11.76
CA LYS A 55 22.24 -24.15 -11.71
C LYS A 55 22.27 -22.62 -11.76
N VAL A 56 21.45 -21.98 -10.93
CA VAL A 56 21.38 -20.52 -10.83
C VAL A 56 22.73 -19.96 -10.38
N ASP A 57 23.29 -19.02 -11.15
CA ASP A 57 24.57 -18.37 -10.84
C ASP A 57 24.45 -17.40 -9.65
N VAL A 58 23.33 -16.66 -9.59
CA VAL A 58 23.05 -15.65 -8.56
C VAL A 58 21.58 -15.72 -8.17
N GLY A 59 21.31 -15.99 -6.88
CA GLY A 59 19.97 -15.93 -6.31
C GLY A 59 19.71 -14.57 -5.64
N ILE A 60 18.54 -13.99 -5.91
CA ILE A 60 18.01 -12.86 -5.14
C ILE A 60 16.96 -13.43 -4.20
N ILE A 61 17.26 -13.44 -2.89
CA ILE A 61 16.45 -14.10 -1.88
C ILE A 61 15.81 -13.05 -0.98
N GLU A 62 14.50 -12.90 -1.09
CA GLU A 62 13.71 -12.07 -0.18
C GLU A 62 13.43 -12.84 1.11
N VAL A 63 13.70 -12.20 2.24
CA VAL A 63 13.40 -12.74 3.57
C VAL A 63 11.89 -12.72 3.77
N GLY A 64 11.32 -13.82 4.27
CA GLY A 64 9.87 -13.91 4.52
C GLY A 64 9.41 -13.01 5.66
N MET A 65 9.97 -13.21 6.87
CA MET A 65 9.65 -12.41 8.05
C MET A 65 10.87 -12.27 8.97
N GLY A 66 11.12 -11.04 9.42
CA GLY A 66 12.27 -10.77 10.30
C GLY A 66 13.59 -10.93 9.55
N GLY A 67 14.33 -12.00 9.85
CA GLY A 67 15.66 -12.27 9.29
C GLY A 67 16.39 -13.37 10.06
N LYS A 68 16.69 -13.15 11.34
CA LYS A 68 17.49 -14.05 12.19
C LYS A 68 17.00 -15.50 12.20
N LEU A 69 15.69 -15.69 12.32
CA LEU A 69 15.02 -17.01 12.36
C LEU A 69 14.24 -17.32 11.09
N ASP A 70 14.46 -16.55 10.02
CA ASP A 70 13.79 -16.78 8.76
C ASP A 70 14.36 -18.02 8.05
N ALA A 71 13.50 -18.81 7.39
CA ALA A 71 13.94 -20.03 6.70
C ALA A 71 15.02 -19.77 5.64
N THR A 72 15.01 -18.59 5.01
CA THR A 72 16.03 -18.21 4.01
C THR A 72 17.41 -17.99 4.63
N ASN A 73 17.48 -17.75 5.94
CA ASN A 73 18.70 -17.44 6.67
C ASN A 73 19.61 -18.67 6.89
N ILE A 74 19.26 -19.84 6.35
CA ILE A 74 20.15 -21.00 6.29
C ILE A 74 21.29 -20.83 5.26
N LEU A 75 21.16 -19.89 4.33
CA LEU A 75 22.20 -19.59 3.34
C LEU A 75 23.45 -18.99 4.01
N ASN A 76 24.62 -19.45 3.57
CA ASN A 76 25.93 -19.01 4.08
C ASN A 76 26.89 -18.54 2.98
N ASN A 77 26.46 -18.57 1.71
CA ASN A 77 27.23 -18.18 0.53
C ASN A 77 26.78 -16.82 -0.05
N GLN A 78 26.29 -15.91 0.80
CA GLN A 78 25.82 -14.60 0.36
C GLN A 78 26.99 -13.72 -0.14
N VAL A 79 26.75 -12.98 -1.22
CA VAL A 79 27.68 -11.97 -1.73
C VAL A 79 27.51 -10.63 -1.02
N VAL A 80 26.28 -10.29 -0.66
CA VAL A 80 25.91 -9.02 -0.01
C VAL A 80 24.58 -9.19 0.71
N SER A 81 24.43 -8.59 1.89
CA SER A 81 23.15 -8.52 2.62
C SER A 81 22.55 -7.11 2.51
N VAL A 82 21.24 -7.01 2.27
CA VAL A 82 20.56 -5.71 2.08
C VAL A 82 19.41 -5.56 3.07
N ILE A 83 19.45 -4.51 3.89
CA ILE A 83 18.36 -4.10 4.77
C ILE A 83 17.72 -2.84 4.18
N SER A 84 16.48 -2.99 3.69
CA SER A 84 15.67 -1.89 3.16
C SER A 84 15.10 -1.02 4.30
N LYS A 85 14.14 -0.13 4.00
CA LYS A 85 13.48 0.67 5.04
C LYS A 85 12.74 -0.27 6.00
N ILE A 86 13.03 -0.13 7.28
CA ILE A 86 12.33 -0.79 8.37
C ILE A 86 11.14 0.07 8.77
N ALA A 87 10.00 -0.59 8.84
CA ALA A 87 8.69 -0.07 9.17
C ALA A 87 8.08 -0.96 10.27
N ARG A 88 7.06 -0.45 10.96
CA ARG A 88 6.33 -1.26 11.93
C ARG A 88 5.41 -2.21 11.18
N ASP A 89 5.80 -3.48 11.13
CA ASP A 89 4.99 -4.56 10.59
C ASP A 89 5.24 -5.84 11.39
N HIS A 90 4.25 -6.74 11.42
CA HIS A 90 4.33 -8.03 12.12
C HIS A 90 4.74 -7.91 13.60
N GLN A 91 4.24 -6.90 14.32
CA GLN A 91 4.63 -6.59 15.71
C GLN A 91 4.45 -7.77 16.68
N GLY A 92 3.46 -8.63 16.45
CA GLY A 92 3.25 -9.85 17.23
C GLY A 92 4.40 -10.88 17.16
N PHE A 93 5.25 -10.79 16.14
CA PHE A 93 6.39 -11.70 15.93
C PHE A 93 7.75 -11.02 16.11
N LEU A 94 7.86 -9.73 15.77
CA LEU A 94 9.15 -9.03 15.65
C LEU A 94 9.39 -7.99 16.76
N GLY A 95 8.41 -7.75 17.62
CA GLY A 95 8.47 -6.72 18.66
C GLY A 95 7.69 -5.45 18.31
N ASN A 96 7.62 -4.53 19.26
CA ASN A 96 6.78 -3.33 19.18
C ASN A 96 7.56 -2.08 18.74
N THR A 97 8.90 -2.13 18.79
CA THR A 97 9.80 -1.03 18.45
C THR A 97 10.54 -1.28 17.13
N LEU A 98 11.03 -0.22 16.50
CA LEU A 98 11.79 -0.36 15.25
C LEU A 98 13.15 -1.03 15.52
N GLU A 99 13.71 -0.83 16.70
CA GLU A 99 14.94 -1.41 17.20
C GLU A 99 14.82 -2.93 17.40
N GLU A 100 13.74 -3.41 18.00
CA GLU A 100 13.46 -4.85 18.09
C GLU A 100 13.33 -5.48 16.70
N ILE A 101 12.56 -4.86 15.80
CA ILE A 101 12.41 -5.32 14.42
C ILE A 101 13.77 -5.32 13.69
N ALA A 102 14.59 -4.29 13.91
CA ALA A 102 15.93 -4.18 13.36
C ALA A 102 16.85 -5.30 13.86
N SER A 103 16.76 -5.68 15.14
CA SER A 103 17.57 -6.76 15.71
C SER A 103 17.29 -8.11 15.02
N HIS A 104 16.02 -8.38 14.70
CA HIS A 104 15.64 -9.55 13.93
C HIS A 104 16.16 -9.47 12.49
N LYS A 105 16.00 -8.32 11.83
CA LYS A 105 16.44 -8.10 10.44
C LYS A 105 17.96 -8.14 10.28
N ALA A 106 18.70 -7.65 11.26
CA ALA A 106 20.17 -7.69 11.28
C ALA A 106 20.71 -9.13 11.22
N GLY A 107 19.94 -10.12 11.65
CA GLY A 107 20.34 -11.54 11.62
C GLY A 107 20.67 -12.13 10.24
N ILE A 108 20.38 -11.42 9.14
CA ILE A 108 20.78 -11.82 7.78
C ILE A 108 22.21 -11.43 7.42
N LEU A 109 22.86 -10.60 8.23
CA LEU A 109 24.26 -10.24 8.03
C LEU A 109 25.14 -11.48 8.22
N ARG A 110 26.34 -11.46 7.61
CA ARG A 110 27.32 -12.54 7.71
C ARG A 110 28.72 -12.02 7.98
N PRO A 111 29.56 -12.81 8.67
CA PRO A 111 30.97 -12.49 8.83
C PRO A 111 31.65 -12.26 7.47
N ASN A 112 32.42 -11.18 7.36
CA ASN A 112 33.17 -10.78 6.17
C ASN A 112 32.36 -10.49 4.90
N VAL A 113 31.02 -10.52 4.95
CA VAL A 113 30.14 -10.20 3.81
C VAL A 113 29.71 -8.74 3.90
N PRO A 114 29.87 -7.93 2.84
CA PRO A 114 29.43 -6.54 2.85
C PRO A 114 27.91 -6.44 3.02
N PHE A 115 27.46 -5.33 3.58
CA PHE A 115 26.03 -5.09 3.77
C PHE A 115 25.62 -3.67 3.42
N ILE A 116 24.34 -3.49 3.10
CA ILE A 116 23.74 -2.22 2.71
C ILE A 116 22.54 -1.97 3.61
N VAL A 117 22.42 -0.76 4.14
CA VAL A 117 21.28 -0.35 4.97
C VAL A 117 20.67 0.91 4.35
N ASN A 118 19.35 0.89 4.14
CA ASN A 118 18.62 2.07 3.69
C ASN A 118 18.90 3.26 4.64
N PRO A 119 19.34 4.42 4.13
CA PRO A 119 19.76 5.56 4.95
C PRO A 119 18.58 6.32 5.56
N MET A 120 17.37 6.05 5.08
CA MET A 120 16.13 6.63 5.59
C MET A 120 15.61 5.87 6.83
N ASN A 121 16.39 4.92 7.35
CA ASN A 121 16.10 4.29 8.62
C ASN A 121 16.40 5.23 9.79
N ASP A 122 15.68 5.03 10.88
CA ASP A 122 15.81 5.83 12.09
C ASP A 122 17.17 5.60 12.75
N PHE A 123 17.64 6.56 13.54
CA PHE A 123 18.97 6.47 14.17
C PHE A 123 19.14 5.19 15.01
N GLY A 124 18.15 4.83 15.84
CA GLY A 124 18.18 3.61 16.66
C GLY A 124 18.24 2.33 15.83
N VAL A 125 17.60 2.32 14.65
CA VAL A 125 17.70 1.19 13.70
C VAL A 125 19.13 1.04 13.18
N HIS A 126 19.77 2.16 12.82
CA HIS A 126 21.15 2.14 12.38
C HIS A 126 22.09 1.64 13.47
N GLU A 127 21.93 2.11 14.71
CA GLU A 127 22.75 1.69 15.85
C GLU A 127 22.68 0.17 16.07
N VAL A 128 21.46 -0.40 16.11
CA VAL A 128 21.25 -1.84 16.29
C VAL A 128 21.93 -2.66 15.20
N ILE A 129 21.79 -2.26 13.93
CA ILE A 129 22.37 -2.99 12.81
C ILE A 129 23.91 -2.90 12.85
N GLU A 130 24.47 -1.73 13.14
CA GLU A 130 25.92 -1.53 13.22
C GLU A 130 26.55 -2.31 14.38
N ASP A 131 25.88 -2.36 15.53
CA ASP A 131 26.39 -3.11 16.67
C ASP A 131 26.37 -4.61 16.42
N TYR A 132 25.31 -5.14 15.81
CA TYR A 132 25.28 -6.54 15.37
C TYR A 132 26.33 -6.82 14.28
N ALA A 133 26.52 -5.91 13.32
CA ALA A 133 27.55 -6.02 12.30
C ALA A 133 28.96 -6.13 12.90
N LYS A 134 29.27 -5.33 13.93
CA LYS A 134 30.53 -5.41 14.69
C LYS A 134 30.64 -6.74 15.45
N GLU A 135 29.57 -7.15 16.13
CA GLU A 135 29.52 -8.38 16.93
C GLU A 135 29.91 -9.61 16.11
N ILE A 136 29.35 -9.75 14.91
CA ILE A 136 29.59 -10.92 14.06
C ILE A 136 30.83 -10.77 13.16
N GLY A 137 31.49 -9.61 13.16
CA GLY A 137 32.57 -9.29 12.23
C GLY A 137 32.10 -9.25 10.78
N ALA A 138 30.98 -8.59 10.50
CA ALA A 138 30.46 -8.41 9.14
C ALA A 138 31.45 -7.65 8.25
N GLY A 139 31.29 -7.79 6.94
CA GLY A 139 32.06 -7.00 5.97
C GLY A 139 31.69 -5.51 6.03
N PRO A 140 32.33 -4.68 5.19
CA PRO A 140 32.10 -3.23 5.23
C PRO A 140 30.65 -2.88 4.87
N ARG A 141 30.11 -1.88 5.57
CA ARG A 141 28.87 -1.22 5.16
C ARG A 141 29.11 -0.44 3.86
N LEU A 142 28.31 -0.72 2.85
CA LEU A 142 28.32 0.05 1.61
C LEU A 142 27.44 1.30 1.79
N LEU A 143 28.07 2.47 1.62
CA LEU A 143 27.38 3.74 1.70
C LEU A 143 26.63 4.04 0.40
N VAL A 144 25.40 4.53 0.55
CA VAL A 144 24.45 4.84 -0.54
C VAL A 144 24.58 6.26 -1.09
N ASP A 145 25.39 7.08 -0.43
CA ASP A 145 25.66 8.47 -0.83
C ASP A 145 27.16 8.74 -0.71
N THR A 146 27.88 8.54 -1.81
CA THR A 146 29.33 8.77 -1.92
C THR A 146 29.62 9.70 -3.08
N VAL A 147 30.79 10.34 -3.08
CA VAL A 147 31.24 11.17 -4.20
C VAL A 147 31.25 10.37 -5.50
N ASP A 148 31.76 9.13 -5.47
CA ASP A 148 31.79 8.25 -6.64
C ASP A 148 30.39 7.95 -7.22
N LEU A 149 29.40 7.69 -6.35
CA LEU A 149 28.02 7.46 -6.80
C LEU A 149 27.43 8.74 -7.42
N ARG A 150 27.68 9.90 -6.82
CA ARG A 150 27.21 11.18 -7.38
C ARG A 150 27.79 11.41 -8.77
N GLU A 151 29.11 11.26 -8.93
CA GLU A 151 29.81 11.53 -10.18
C GLU A 151 29.50 10.49 -11.27
N HIS A 152 29.50 9.21 -10.94
CA HIS A 152 29.44 8.14 -11.94
C HIS A 152 28.06 7.53 -12.15
N VAL A 153 27.10 7.78 -11.24
CA VAL A 153 25.74 7.24 -11.31
C VAL A 153 24.73 8.38 -11.35
N PHE A 154 24.58 9.15 -10.26
CA PHE A 154 23.44 10.06 -10.08
C PHE A 154 23.45 11.27 -11.02
N ASN A 155 24.63 11.78 -11.39
CA ASN A 155 24.77 12.88 -12.35
C ASN A 155 24.64 12.44 -13.82
N THR A 156 24.53 11.15 -14.11
CA THR A 156 24.41 10.64 -15.48
C THR A 156 23.00 10.84 -16.04
N SER A 157 22.86 10.91 -17.37
CA SER A 157 21.53 10.86 -18.01
C SER A 157 20.84 9.52 -17.76
N PHE A 158 21.59 8.41 -17.72
CA PHE A 158 21.05 7.07 -17.47
C PHE A 158 20.25 6.99 -16.16
N TRP A 159 20.81 7.53 -15.07
CA TRP A 159 20.10 7.59 -13.78
C TRP A 159 18.91 8.54 -13.83
N ARG A 160 19.09 9.75 -14.40
CA ARG A 160 18.00 10.74 -14.48
C ARG A 160 16.79 10.20 -15.24
N ASP A 161 17.01 9.56 -16.38
CA ASP A 161 15.95 8.98 -17.20
C ASP A 161 15.27 7.79 -16.51
N PHE A 162 16.03 6.97 -15.79
CA PHE A 162 15.50 5.85 -15.01
C PHE A 162 14.68 6.31 -13.79
N ALA A 163 15.19 7.31 -13.06
CA ALA A 163 14.59 7.82 -11.83
C ALA A 163 13.40 8.77 -12.08
N ASP A 164 13.17 9.15 -13.35
CA ASP A 164 12.03 9.96 -13.73
C ASP A 164 10.71 9.23 -13.45
N GLY A 165 9.76 9.94 -12.85
CA GLY A 165 8.48 9.38 -12.41
C GLY A 165 8.53 8.43 -11.20
N LEU A 166 9.71 8.00 -10.72
CA LEU A 166 9.82 7.21 -9.50
C LEU A 166 9.55 8.06 -8.25
N LEU A 167 8.88 7.47 -7.26
CA LEU A 167 8.73 8.05 -5.92
C LEU A 167 10.05 7.97 -5.13
N PRO A 168 10.24 8.81 -4.09
CA PRO A 168 11.47 8.82 -3.30
C PRO A 168 11.91 7.43 -2.81
N PHE A 169 11.02 6.65 -2.17
CA PHE A 169 11.37 5.30 -1.69
C PHE A 169 11.73 4.32 -2.82
N GLN A 170 11.17 4.50 -4.03
CA GLN A 170 11.52 3.65 -5.18
C GLN A 170 12.93 3.96 -5.66
N ARG A 171 13.34 5.24 -5.59
CA ARG A 171 14.72 5.64 -5.88
C ARG A 171 15.66 5.06 -4.85
N ASP A 172 15.31 5.13 -3.56
CA ASP A 172 16.13 4.55 -2.49
C ASP A 172 16.33 3.04 -2.72
N ASN A 173 15.24 2.30 -2.97
CA ASN A 173 15.31 0.86 -3.28
C ASN A 173 16.17 0.57 -4.53
N ALA A 174 16.09 1.41 -5.56
CA ALA A 174 16.91 1.26 -6.76
C ALA A 174 18.40 1.49 -6.48
N VAL A 175 18.75 2.42 -5.59
CA VAL A 175 20.15 2.62 -5.16
C VAL A 175 20.68 1.39 -4.43
N LEU A 176 19.89 0.84 -3.49
CA LEU A 176 20.25 -0.39 -2.77
C LEU A 176 20.49 -1.56 -3.74
N ALA A 177 19.57 -1.76 -4.69
CA ALA A 177 19.68 -2.79 -5.70
C ALA A 177 20.89 -2.60 -6.62
N PHE A 178 21.18 -1.35 -7.02
CA PHE A 178 22.34 -1.03 -7.85
C PHE A 178 23.66 -1.36 -7.14
N LEU A 179 23.78 -1.02 -5.86
CA LEU A 179 24.97 -1.36 -5.08
C LEU A 179 25.13 -2.86 -4.89
N ALA A 180 24.04 -3.58 -4.60
CA ALA A 180 24.06 -5.04 -4.52
C ALA A 180 24.50 -5.67 -5.86
N TYR A 181 24.02 -5.12 -6.98
CA TYR A 181 24.44 -5.53 -8.32
C TYR A 181 25.95 -5.31 -8.56
N ILE A 182 26.51 -4.19 -8.10
CA ILE A 182 27.96 -3.96 -8.19
C ILE A 182 28.76 -5.02 -7.42
N GLU A 183 28.32 -5.43 -6.22
CA GLU A 183 28.98 -6.49 -5.47
C GLU A 183 28.88 -7.85 -6.14
N VAL A 184 27.73 -8.16 -6.77
CA VAL A 184 27.58 -9.37 -7.59
C VAL A 184 28.54 -9.36 -8.78
N LEU A 185 28.69 -8.23 -9.48
CA LEU A 185 29.67 -8.12 -10.57
C LEU A 185 31.10 -8.36 -10.08
N LYS A 186 31.45 -7.84 -8.89
CA LYS A 186 32.77 -8.06 -8.28
C LYS A 186 32.99 -9.54 -7.93
N SER A 187 32.01 -10.20 -7.30
CA SER A 187 32.14 -11.61 -6.89
C SER A 187 32.28 -12.55 -8.09
N LEU A 188 31.58 -12.24 -9.20
CA LEU A 188 31.70 -12.95 -10.47
C LEU A 188 32.94 -12.56 -11.29
N LYS A 189 33.81 -11.68 -10.79
CA LYS A 189 34.99 -11.15 -11.49
C LYS A 189 34.64 -10.51 -12.85
N LEU A 190 33.46 -9.91 -12.94
CA LEU A 190 32.99 -9.15 -14.09
C LEU A 190 33.34 -7.65 -13.94
N ASN A 191 33.12 -6.88 -15.00
CA ASN A 191 33.40 -5.44 -14.97
C ASN A 191 32.42 -4.71 -14.05
N SER A 192 32.89 -4.33 -12.86
CA SER A 192 32.14 -3.61 -11.83
C SER A 192 32.31 -2.09 -11.88
N ASN A 193 32.81 -1.53 -13.00
CA ASN A 193 32.91 -0.09 -13.18
C ASN A 193 31.52 0.55 -13.17
N MET A 194 31.26 1.42 -12.19
CA MET A 194 29.94 2.02 -11.97
C MET A 194 29.40 2.78 -13.19
N HIS A 195 30.26 3.52 -13.90
CA HIS A 195 29.85 4.28 -15.09
C HIS A 195 29.43 3.38 -16.25
N LYS A 196 29.99 2.16 -16.36
CA LYS A 196 29.51 1.14 -17.32
C LYS A 196 28.26 0.43 -16.81
N ALA A 197 28.23 0.07 -15.53
CA ALA A 197 27.11 -0.63 -14.91
C ALA A 197 25.80 0.17 -14.97
N VAL A 198 25.85 1.49 -14.72
CA VAL A 198 24.65 2.36 -14.76
C VAL A 198 24.01 2.42 -16.14
N GLN A 199 24.76 2.16 -17.23
CA GLN A 199 24.21 2.12 -18.58
C GLN A 199 23.18 1.01 -18.75
N MET A 200 23.24 -0.05 -17.92
CA MET A 200 22.22 -1.11 -17.92
C MET A 200 20.82 -0.54 -17.64
N LEU A 201 20.71 0.55 -16.87
CA LEU A 201 19.41 1.16 -16.56
C LEU A 201 18.66 1.59 -17.82
N SER A 202 19.36 1.94 -18.91
CA SER A 202 18.71 2.26 -20.19
C SER A 202 18.03 1.05 -20.86
N LYS A 203 18.45 -0.17 -20.49
CA LYS A 203 17.87 -1.44 -20.96
C LYS A 203 16.72 -1.93 -20.09
N ILE A 204 16.56 -1.40 -18.88
CA ILE A 204 15.41 -1.65 -17.99
C ILE A 204 14.18 -0.84 -18.45
N ARG A 205 14.25 -0.28 -19.67
CA ARG A 205 13.22 0.54 -20.30
C ARG A 205 11.97 -0.28 -20.58
N ASN A 206 10.84 0.24 -20.09
CA ASN A 206 9.53 -0.40 -19.90
C ASN A 206 9.40 -1.07 -18.53
N LYS A 207 9.32 -0.22 -17.50
CA LYS A 207 8.78 -0.46 -16.14
C LYS A 207 8.31 -1.91 -15.97
N GLN A 208 9.20 -2.82 -15.55
CA GLN A 208 8.73 -4.02 -14.86
C GLN A 208 7.94 -3.48 -13.67
N THR A 209 6.62 -3.42 -13.84
CA THR A 209 5.72 -3.01 -12.79
C THR A 209 5.62 -4.20 -11.89
N LEU A 210 6.19 -4.09 -10.69
CA LEU A 210 6.01 -5.11 -9.67
C LEU A 210 4.49 -5.26 -9.49
N PRO A 211 3.90 -6.44 -9.80
CA PRO A 211 2.46 -6.57 -9.89
C PRO A 211 1.78 -6.12 -8.61
N GLY A 212 0.79 -5.23 -8.74
CA GLY A 212 0.09 -4.68 -7.58
C GLY A 212 0.91 -3.75 -6.69
N ARG A 213 1.91 -3.04 -7.25
CA ARG A 213 2.57 -1.89 -6.61
C ARG A 213 2.39 -0.65 -7.46
N GLN A 214 1.39 0.17 -7.10
CA GLN A 214 0.97 1.37 -7.81
C GLN A 214 0.79 1.12 -9.33
N GLN A 215 0.28 -0.06 -9.67
CA GLN A 215 0.19 -0.52 -11.05
C GLN A 215 -1.15 -0.12 -11.65
N ARG A 216 -1.12 0.53 -12.83
CA ARG A 216 -2.33 0.86 -13.58
C ARG A 216 -2.64 -0.24 -14.58
N LEU A 217 -3.85 -0.79 -14.52
CA LEU A 217 -4.30 -1.86 -15.40
C LEU A 217 -5.66 -1.51 -16.00
N PHE A 218 -5.79 -1.67 -17.32
CA PHE A 218 -7.07 -1.62 -17.97
C PHE A 218 -7.87 -2.88 -17.63
N VAL A 219 -9.17 -2.73 -17.37
CA VAL A 219 -10.07 -3.86 -17.12
C VAL A 219 -11.21 -3.82 -18.15
N PRO A 220 -10.95 -4.20 -19.43
CA PRO A 220 -11.93 -4.03 -20.51
C PRO A 220 -13.22 -4.81 -20.29
N VAL A 221 -13.12 -5.94 -19.59
CA VAL A 221 -14.26 -6.80 -19.25
C VAL A 221 -15.31 -6.06 -18.40
N VAL A 222 -14.90 -5.10 -17.57
CA VAL A 222 -15.80 -4.30 -16.72
C VAL A 222 -16.07 -2.92 -17.32
N PHE A 223 -15.01 -2.24 -17.76
CA PHE A 223 -15.04 -0.82 -18.14
C PHE A 223 -14.89 -0.55 -19.64
N GLY A 224 -14.68 -1.58 -20.47
CA GLY A 224 -14.18 -1.40 -21.83
C GLY A 224 -12.84 -0.66 -21.87
N ASN A 225 -12.56 0.05 -22.96
CA ASN A 225 -11.32 0.84 -23.10
C ASN A 225 -11.39 2.23 -22.42
N ARG A 226 -12.27 2.40 -21.43
CA ARG A 226 -12.64 3.73 -20.90
C ARG A 226 -11.95 4.09 -19.59
N LYS A 227 -11.54 3.11 -18.78
CA LYS A 227 -10.96 3.34 -17.44
C LYS A 227 -9.86 2.33 -17.11
N ASP A 228 -8.82 2.82 -16.46
CA ASP A 228 -7.82 2.00 -15.76
C ASP A 228 -8.15 1.92 -14.26
N VAL A 229 -7.64 0.88 -13.61
CA VAL A 229 -7.68 0.69 -12.15
C VAL A 229 -6.26 0.79 -11.64
N LEU A 230 -6.06 1.59 -10.58
CA LEU A 230 -4.80 1.58 -9.84
C LEU A 230 -4.85 0.44 -8.82
N VAL A 231 -3.92 -0.50 -8.92
CA VAL A 231 -3.83 -1.69 -8.08
C VAL A 231 -2.61 -1.58 -7.19
N ASP A 232 -2.82 -1.63 -5.87
CA ASP A 232 -1.74 -1.56 -4.89
C ASP A 232 -2.00 -2.43 -3.65
N GLY A 233 -1.01 -3.23 -3.23
CA GLY A 233 -1.10 -4.10 -2.05
C GLY A 233 -0.89 -3.44 -0.68
N ALA A 234 -1.02 -2.12 -0.54
CA ALA A 234 -0.90 -1.41 0.73
C ALA A 234 -1.89 -1.96 1.77
N HIS A 235 -1.38 -2.30 2.95
CA HIS A 235 -2.15 -2.95 4.02
C HIS A 235 -1.62 -2.64 5.43
N ASN A 236 -0.69 -1.70 5.54
CA ASN A 236 -0.14 -1.17 6.79
C ASN A 236 0.00 0.37 6.64
N PRO A 237 0.20 1.13 7.74
CA PRO A 237 0.21 2.59 7.72
C PRO A 237 1.26 3.17 6.76
N ASP A 238 2.51 2.69 6.80
CA ASP A 238 3.60 3.18 5.95
C ASP A 238 3.30 2.96 4.44
N ALA A 239 2.76 1.79 4.09
CA ALA A 239 2.33 1.52 2.71
C ALA A 239 1.14 2.39 2.29
N ALA A 240 0.22 2.69 3.22
CA ALA A 240 -0.90 3.57 2.98
C ALA A 240 -0.45 5.01 2.71
N GLU A 241 0.54 5.53 3.45
CA GLU A 241 1.14 6.85 3.20
C GLU A 241 1.78 6.93 1.81
N SER A 242 2.53 5.88 1.44
CA SER A 242 3.14 5.77 0.12
C SER A 242 2.11 5.77 -1.02
N LEU A 243 1.02 4.99 -0.87
CA LEU A 243 -0.08 4.97 -1.82
C LEU A 243 -0.79 6.32 -1.88
N LEU A 244 -1.06 6.95 -0.73
CA LEU A 244 -1.68 8.27 -0.66
C LEU A 244 -0.84 9.31 -1.39
N ALA A 245 0.48 9.35 -1.17
CA ALA A 245 1.37 10.29 -1.84
C ALA A 245 1.29 10.16 -3.37
N TYR A 246 1.17 8.93 -3.89
CA TYR A 246 0.91 8.69 -5.31
C TYR A 246 -0.46 9.21 -5.75
N VAL A 247 -1.51 8.92 -4.99
CA VAL A 247 -2.90 9.30 -5.29
C VAL A 247 -3.06 10.82 -5.30
N GLU A 248 -2.53 11.52 -4.29
CA GLU A 248 -2.58 12.98 -4.21
C GLU A 248 -1.88 13.63 -5.41
N LYS A 249 -0.66 13.18 -5.71
CA LYS A 249 0.15 13.73 -6.81
C LYS A 249 -0.44 13.45 -8.20
N ASN A 250 -0.95 12.24 -8.44
CA ASN A 250 -1.26 11.77 -9.79
C ASN A 250 -2.75 11.65 -10.11
N LEU A 251 -3.61 11.50 -9.10
CA LEU A 251 -5.05 11.33 -9.27
C LEU A 251 -5.83 12.57 -8.80
N ARG A 252 -5.52 13.12 -7.62
CA ARG A 252 -6.27 14.26 -7.09
C ARG A 252 -5.84 15.61 -7.68
N ALA A 253 -4.53 15.84 -7.84
CA ALA A 253 -3.96 17.13 -8.26
C ALA A 253 -4.06 17.44 -9.78
N ARG A 254 -4.72 16.62 -10.60
CA ARG A 254 -4.70 16.77 -12.06
C ARG A 254 -5.62 17.94 -12.51
N PRO A 255 -5.15 18.92 -13.32
CA PRO A 255 -5.94 20.10 -13.68
C PRO A 255 -7.07 19.81 -14.68
N ALA A 256 -8.14 20.62 -14.61
CA ALA A 256 -9.35 20.54 -15.44
C ALA A 256 -9.12 20.51 -16.98
N ASN A 257 -7.97 21.00 -17.47
CA ASN A 257 -7.70 21.25 -18.89
C ASN A 257 -6.86 20.17 -19.60
N SER A 258 -6.79 18.94 -19.09
CA SER A 258 -6.20 17.84 -19.86
C SER A 258 -7.09 17.50 -21.06
N PRO A 259 -6.57 17.26 -22.28
CA PRO A 259 -7.38 16.93 -23.46
C PRO A 259 -8.17 15.60 -23.30
N ASN A 260 -7.81 14.77 -22.32
CA ASN A 260 -8.57 13.56 -21.94
C ASN A 260 -9.57 13.79 -20.79
N ASN A 261 -9.76 15.04 -20.34
CA ASN A 261 -10.58 15.39 -19.18
C ASN A 261 -12.08 15.58 -19.50
N VAL A 262 -12.50 15.18 -20.70
CA VAL A 262 -13.89 15.29 -21.20
C VAL A 262 -14.92 14.60 -20.26
N TYR A 263 -14.47 13.73 -19.36
CA TYR A 263 -15.32 13.00 -18.42
C TYR A 263 -15.27 13.48 -16.96
N ASN A 264 -14.38 14.42 -16.58
CA ASN A 264 -14.06 14.68 -15.17
C ASN A 264 -13.90 16.17 -14.84
N PRO A 265 -15.01 16.92 -14.63
CA PRO A 265 -14.91 18.20 -13.96
C PRO A 265 -14.49 17.97 -12.50
N PRO A 266 -13.49 18.71 -11.98
CA PRO A 266 -13.19 18.67 -10.56
C PRO A 266 -14.37 19.23 -9.76
N ASN A 267 -14.42 18.92 -8.46
CA ASN A 267 -15.46 19.45 -7.59
C ASN A 267 -15.40 20.97 -7.43
N LYS A 268 -16.39 21.55 -6.73
CA LYS A 268 -16.44 22.98 -6.39
C LYS A 268 -15.17 23.50 -5.69
N ASP A 269 -14.39 22.63 -5.07
CA ASP A 269 -13.10 22.90 -4.40
C ASP A 269 -11.87 22.53 -5.26
N ASN A 270 -12.08 22.22 -6.54
CA ASN A 270 -11.06 21.82 -7.51
C ASN A 270 -10.36 20.47 -7.21
N THR A 271 -10.99 19.57 -6.44
CA THR A 271 -10.44 18.24 -6.10
C THR A 271 -11.20 17.09 -6.80
N HIS A 272 -10.52 15.94 -7.01
CA HIS A 272 -11.14 14.71 -7.52
C HIS A 272 -11.35 13.70 -6.38
N HIS A 273 -12.56 13.15 -6.29
CA HIS A 273 -12.88 12.04 -5.39
C HIS A 273 -12.36 10.71 -5.91
N ILE A 274 -11.95 9.83 -5.00
CA ILE A 274 -11.48 8.49 -5.33
C ILE A 274 -12.56 7.46 -5.02
N THR A 275 -12.68 6.45 -5.87
CA THR A 275 -13.45 5.23 -5.59
C THR A 275 -12.48 4.14 -5.11
N TRP A 276 -12.51 3.85 -3.81
CA TRP A 276 -11.69 2.81 -3.19
C TRP A 276 -12.40 1.47 -3.22
N VAL A 277 -11.71 0.42 -3.68
CA VAL A 277 -12.12 -0.97 -3.55
C VAL A 277 -11.19 -1.63 -2.53
N LEU A 278 -11.73 -2.01 -1.37
CA LEU A 278 -10.95 -2.36 -0.18
C LEU A 278 -11.32 -3.74 0.36
N ALA A 279 -10.30 -4.50 0.75
CA ALA A 279 -10.42 -5.66 1.62
C ALA A 279 -9.21 -5.69 2.56
N MET A 280 -9.39 -6.08 3.81
CA MET A 280 -8.29 -6.20 4.78
C MET A 280 -8.34 -7.55 5.47
N THR A 281 -7.19 -8.05 5.92
CA THR A 281 -7.10 -9.32 6.65
C THR A 281 -7.69 -9.16 8.06
N GLU A 282 -8.47 -10.15 8.49
CA GLU A 282 -9.02 -10.24 9.85
C GLU A 282 -7.90 -10.19 10.90
N GLY A 283 -8.16 -9.55 12.04
CA GLY A 283 -7.17 -9.37 13.12
C GLY A 283 -6.14 -8.25 12.89
N LYS A 284 -6.08 -7.62 11.71
CA LYS A 284 -5.34 -6.35 11.52
C LYS A 284 -6.25 -5.16 11.86
N ASP A 285 -5.72 -4.14 12.53
CA ASP A 285 -6.46 -2.88 12.76
C ASP A 285 -6.45 -2.02 11.49
N PRO A 286 -7.61 -1.78 10.85
CA PRO A 286 -7.67 -1.01 9.62
C PRO A 286 -7.63 0.51 9.86
N ARG A 287 -7.84 1.01 11.09
CA ARG A 287 -8.10 2.43 11.36
C ARG A 287 -7.02 3.35 10.81
N GLN A 288 -5.76 3.11 11.15
CA GLN A 288 -4.64 3.97 10.72
C GLN A 288 -4.49 3.99 9.18
N VAL A 289 -4.71 2.85 8.51
CA VAL A 289 -4.68 2.78 7.05
C VAL A 289 -5.82 3.60 6.44
N LEU A 290 -7.03 3.45 6.96
CA LEU A 290 -8.20 4.18 6.48
C LEU A 290 -8.13 5.68 6.77
N GLU A 291 -7.62 6.09 7.95
CA GLU A 291 -7.39 7.48 8.34
C GLU A 291 -6.41 8.16 7.38
N THR A 292 -5.38 7.42 6.97
CA THR A 292 -4.39 7.88 6.01
C THR A 292 -5.02 8.07 4.62
N LEU A 293 -5.73 7.06 4.11
CA LEU A 293 -6.19 7.04 2.70
C LEU A 293 -7.43 7.89 2.43
N LEU A 294 -8.45 7.82 3.31
CA LEU A 294 -9.78 8.31 3.00
C LEU A 294 -9.89 9.83 3.11
N ARG A 295 -10.66 10.44 2.22
CA ARG A 295 -11.04 11.86 2.27
C ARG A 295 -12.56 12.01 2.22
N PRO A 296 -13.12 13.09 2.82
CA PRO A 296 -14.54 13.40 2.67
C PRO A 296 -14.99 13.40 1.20
N GLY A 297 -16.12 12.75 0.91
CA GLY A 297 -16.71 12.61 -0.42
C GLY A 297 -16.11 11.51 -1.30
N ASP A 298 -15.09 10.80 -0.83
CA ASP A 298 -14.65 9.57 -1.48
C ASP A 298 -15.76 8.49 -1.44
N TYR A 299 -15.67 7.57 -2.39
CA TYR A 299 -16.52 6.40 -2.48
C TYR A 299 -15.76 5.17 -1.98
N VAL A 300 -16.39 4.32 -1.18
CA VAL A 300 -15.75 3.14 -0.59
C VAL A 300 -16.57 1.89 -0.85
N LEU A 301 -15.99 0.95 -1.56
CA LEU A 301 -16.53 -0.38 -1.78
C LEU A 301 -15.69 -1.37 -0.99
N THR A 302 -16.25 -1.92 0.09
CA THR A 302 -15.60 -2.99 0.82
C THR A 302 -16.00 -4.33 0.25
N THR A 303 -15.05 -5.25 0.18
CA THR A 303 -15.22 -6.60 -0.35
C THR A 303 -14.30 -7.56 0.41
N ASP A 304 -14.46 -8.85 0.13
CA ASP A 304 -13.60 -9.91 0.65
C ASP A 304 -12.57 -10.38 -0.39
N PHE A 305 -11.53 -11.05 0.10
CA PHE A 305 -10.64 -11.89 -0.70
C PHE A 305 -10.86 -13.37 -0.37
N GLY A 306 -10.34 -14.25 -1.22
CA GLY A 306 -10.54 -15.68 -1.16
C GLY A 306 -9.73 -16.47 -0.15
N PRO A 307 -9.98 -17.80 -0.07
CA PRO A 307 -9.09 -18.71 0.61
C PRO A 307 -7.65 -18.51 0.15
N VAL A 308 -6.74 -18.47 1.12
CA VAL A 308 -5.31 -18.34 0.87
C VAL A 308 -4.71 -19.74 0.86
N ASP A 309 -4.11 -20.11 -0.27
CA ASP A 309 -3.46 -21.41 -0.43
C ASP A 309 -2.33 -21.60 0.59
N GLY A 310 -2.34 -22.75 1.28
CA GLY A 310 -1.45 -23.06 2.41
C GLY A 310 -1.73 -22.31 3.71
N MET A 311 -2.66 -21.35 3.75
CA MET A 311 -2.89 -20.51 4.94
C MET A 311 -4.39 -20.35 5.25
N PRO A 312 -5.12 -21.42 5.62
CA PRO A 312 -6.56 -21.37 5.87
C PRO A 312 -6.97 -20.48 7.05
N TRP A 313 -6.03 -20.15 7.96
CA TRP A 313 -6.26 -19.22 9.07
C TRP A 313 -6.24 -17.74 8.65
N VAL A 314 -5.77 -17.42 7.43
CA VAL A 314 -5.79 -16.06 6.91
C VAL A 314 -7.13 -15.81 6.23
N THR A 315 -7.99 -15.05 6.92
CA THR A 315 -9.34 -14.74 6.46
C THR A 315 -9.52 -13.23 6.23
N PRO A 316 -10.45 -12.81 5.36
CA PRO A 316 -10.80 -11.40 5.20
C PRO A 316 -11.66 -10.91 6.36
N MET A 317 -11.51 -9.63 6.70
CA MET A 317 -12.46 -8.91 7.53
C MET A 317 -13.76 -8.72 6.78
N GLY A 318 -14.89 -9.05 7.43
CA GLY A 318 -16.21 -8.97 6.80
C GLY A 318 -16.50 -7.57 6.20
N PRO A 319 -17.05 -7.47 4.98
CA PRO A 319 -17.11 -6.19 4.25
C PRO A 319 -17.93 -5.13 4.98
N LYS A 320 -19.01 -5.54 5.65
CA LYS A 320 -19.84 -4.63 6.47
C LYS A 320 -19.09 -4.09 7.69
N ALA A 321 -18.28 -4.92 8.33
CA ALA A 321 -17.47 -4.50 9.49
C ALA A 321 -16.41 -3.48 9.06
N LEU A 322 -15.70 -3.78 7.97
CA LEU A 322 -14.71 -2.86 7.40
C LEU A 322 -15.34 -1.52 6.98
N LEU A 323 -16.53 -1.56 6.38
CA LEU A 323 -17.26 -0.36 5.98
C LEU A 323 -17.71 0.48 7.19
N SER A 324 -18.15 -0.17 8.27
CA SER A 324 -18.48 0.51 9.53
C SER A 324 -17.29 1.31 10.04
N ILE A 325 -16.11 0.68 10.09
CA ILE A 325 -14.88 1.35 10.55
C ILE A 325 -14.50 2.49 9.60
N ALA A 326 -14.65 2.32 8.28
CA ALA A 326 -14.42 3.39 7.32
C ALA A 326 -15.33 4.61 7.55
N HIS A 327 -16.60 4.40 7.90
CA HIS A 327 -17.53 5.47 8.25
C HIS A 327 -17.18 6.13 9.59
N GLU A 328 -16.75 5.38 10.59
CA GLU A 328 -16.28 5.95 11.86
C GLU A 328 -15.07 6.87 11.66
N VAL A 329 -14.12 6.44 10.84
CA VAL A 329 -12.89 7.18 10.51
C VAL A 329 -13.17 8.40 9.63
N CYS A 330 -14.02 8.26 8.61
CA CYS A 330 -14.35 9.33 7.68
C CYS A 330 -15.87 9.38 7.43
N PRO A 331 -16.66 10.07 8.28
CA PRO A 331 -18.13 10.04 8.23
C PRO A 331 -18.74 10.52 6.91
N ARG A 332 -18.01 11.32 6.13
CA ARG A 332 -18.50 11.93 4.89
C ARG A 332 -18.17 11.12 3.63
N ILE A 333 -17.79 9.85 3.75
CA ILE A 333 -17.71 8.94 2.60
C ILE A 333 -19.09 8.44 2.17
N ARG A 334 -19.19 7.94 0.95
CA ARG A 334 -20.32 7.10 0.51
C ARG A 334 -19.81 5.69 0.31
N GLY A 335 -20.38 4.70 0.98
CA GLY A 335 -19.88 3.35 0.82
C GLY A 335 -20.93 2.25 0.78
N LEU A 336 -20.55 1.16 0.13
CA LEU A 336 -21.38 -0.01 -0.09
C LEU A 336 -20.54 -1.27 0.16
N ALA A 337 -21.05 -2.15 1.01
CA ALA A 337 -20.40 -3.42 1.33
C ALA A 337 -20.86 -4.49 0.32
N ILE A 338 -19.91 -5.08 -0.40
CA ILE A 338 -20.18 -6.13 -1.38
C ILE A 338 -20.28 -7.47 -0.67
N SER A 339 -21.49 -8.02 -0.61
CA SER A 339 -21.80 -9.22 0.19
C SER A 339 -21.48 -10.55 -0.51
N LYS A 340 -21.43 -10.55 -1.84
CA LYS A 340 -21.03 -11.71 -2.65
C LYS A 340 -19.56 -11.56 -3.03
N ARG A 341 -18.77 -12.63 -2.90
CA ARG A 341 -17.35 -12.63 -3.25
C ARG A 341 -17.11 -12.33 -4.74
N GLY A 342 -15.98 -11.70 -5.05
CA GLY A 342 -15.46 -11.49 -6.40
C GLY A 342 -14.93 -10.08 -6.60
N VAL A 343 -13.71 -9.95 -7.10
CA VAL A 343 -13.08 -8.65 -7.32
C VAL A 343 -13.77 -7.91 -8.46
N TYR A 344 -14.08 -8.62 -9.55
CA TYR A 344 -14.82 -8.05 -10.68
C TYR A 344 -16.23 -7.60 -10.29
N ARG A 345 -16.84 -8.25 -9.31
CA ARG A 345 -18.11 -7.81 -8.73
C ARG A 345 -17.96 -6.45 -8.04
N ALA A 346 -16.94 -6.29 -7.19
CA ALA A 346 -16.66 -4.99 -6.59
C ALA A 346 -16.33 -3.91 -7.65
N LEU A 347 -15.62 -4.26 -8.73
CA LEU A 347 -15.34 -3.34 -9.84
C LEU A 347 -16.60 -2.98 -10.66
N CYS A 348 -17.53 -3.93 -10.86
CA CYS A 348 -18.84 -3.66 -11.45
C CYS A 348 -19.66 -2.70 -10.58
N ALA A 349 -19.65 -2.87 -9.25
CA ALA A 349 -20.26 -1.87 -8.36
C ALA A 349 -19.56 -0.50 -8.47
N ALA A 350 -18.22 -0.48 -8.54
CA ALA A 350 -17.42 0.74 -8.69
C ALA A 350 -17.75 1.53 -9.96
N LYS A 351 -18.12 0.83 -11.03
CA LYS A 351 -18.57 1.40 -12.30
C LYS A 351 -19.80 2.30 -12.14
N TYR A 352 -20.70 1.95 -11.22
CA TYR A 352 -22.01 2.58 -11.07
C TYR A 352 -22.10 3.52 -9.87
N ILE A 353 -21.35 3.25 -8.78
CA ILE A 353 -21.48 4.02 -7.53
C ILE A 353 -21.02 5.47 -7.67
N SER A 354 -20.08 5.71 -8.59
CA SER A 354 -19.53 7.02 -8.85
C SER A 354 -19.24 7.21 -10.33
N LYS A 355 -19.50 8.42 -10.81
CA LYS A 355 -18.97 8.86 -12.10
C LYS A 355 -17.46 9.11 -12.04
N SER A 356 -16.83 9.11 -10.85
CA SER A 356 -15.39 9.29 -10.68
C SER A 356 -14.60 8.38 -11.62
N ALA A 357 -13.56 8.95 -12.23
CA ALA A 357 -12.68 8.22 -13.13
C ALA A 357 -11.56 7.47 -12.42
N HIS A 358 -11.39 7.64 -11.10
CA HIS A 358 -10.23 7.13 -10.40
C HIS A 358 -10.63 6.03 -9.41
N ILE A 359 -10.39 4.78 -9.84
CA ILE A 359 -10.64 3.58 -9.03
C ILE A 359 -9.30 3.08 -8.51
N VAL A 360 -9.22 2.86 -7.19
CA VAL A 360 -8.04 2.31 -6.51
C VAL A 360 -8.44 1.04 -5.79
N LEU A 361 -7.81 -0.09 -6.14
CA LEU A 361 -7.98 -1.39 -5.49
C LEU A 361 -6.80 -1.63 -4.54
N THR A 362 -7.08 -1.77 -3.24
CA THR A 362 -6.04 -1.90 -2.20
C THR A 362 -6.54 -2.54 -0.90
N GLY A 363 -5.72 -2.53 0.15
CA GLY A 363 -6.04 -3.02 1.49
C GLY A 363 -5.44 -4.40 1.82
N SER A 364 -5.15 -5.22 0.80
CA SER A 364 -4.61 -6.57 1.00
C SER A 364 -3.90 -7.09 -0.24
N LEU A 365 -2.75 -7.74 -0.04
CA LEU A 365 -2.07 -8.50 -1.09
C LEU A 365 -2.90 -9.67 -1.62
N TYR A 366 -3.78 -10.24 -0.79
CA TYR A 366 -4.66 -11.34 -1.20
C TYR A 366 -5.76 -10.86 -2.14
N LEU A 367 -6.32 -9.66 -1.90
CA LEU A 367 -7.27 -9.02 -2.82
C LEU A 367 -6.62 -8.72 -4.17
N VAL A 368 -5.39 -8.18 -4.15
CA VAL A 368 -4.59 -7.96 -5.35
C VAL A 368 -4.31 -9.29 -6.06
N GLY A 369 -4.01 -10.35 -5.30
CA GLY A 369 -3.82 -11.70 -5.82
C GLY A 369 -5.05 -12.26 -6.55
N ASP A 370 -6.24 -12.12 -5.95
CA ASP A 370 -7.53 -12.46 -6.54
C ASP A 370 -7.80 -11.64 -7.81
N PHE A 371 -7.55 -10.33 -7.76
CA PHE A 371 -7.69 -9.46 -8.93
C PHE A 371 -6.91 -10.00 -10.12
N PHE A 372 -5.63 -10.37 -9.93
CA PHE A 372 -4.83 -10.92 -11.03
C PHE A 372 -5.33 -12.28 -11.53
N ARG A 373 -5.83 -13.15 -10.65
CA ARG A 373 -6.40 -14.44 -11.06
C ARG A 373 -7.66 -14.24 -11.90
N GLU A 374 -8.60 -13.44 -11.42
CA GLU A 374 -9.81 -13.08 -12.16
C GLU A 374 -9.47 -12.35 -13.47
N HIS A 375 -8.45 -11.49 -13.46
CA HIS A 375 -8.03 -10.74 -14.64
C HIS A 375 -7.41 -11.62 -15.73
N GLN A 376 -6.59 -12.60 -15.36
CA GLN A 376 -6.04 -13.58 -16.29
C GLN A 376 -7.12 -14.47 -16.92
N VAL A 377 -8.10 -14.93 -16.11
CA VAL A 377 -9.21 -15.76 -16.59
C VAL A 377 -10.16 -14.95 -17.48
N GLY A 378 -10.52 -13.74 -17.04
CA GLY A 378 -11.48 -12.89 -17.77
C GLY A 378 -10.99 -12.43 -19.14
N GLN A 379 -9.69 -12.46 -19.41
CA GLN A 379 -9.14 -12.19 -20.75
C GLN A 379 -9.24 -13.40 -21.70
N ARG A 380 -9.43 -14.64 -21.21
CA ARG A 380 -9.29 -15.89 -21.98
C ARG A 380 -10.60 -16.54 -22.45
N CYS A 381 -11.69 -15.77 -22.54
CA CYS A 381 -13.04 -16.21 -22.91
C CYS A 381 -13.71 -17.07 -21.81
N TYR A 382 -14.86 -16.59 -21.33
CA TYR A 382 -15.64 -17.22 -20.27
C TYR A 382 -16.34 -18.48 -20.79
N LYS A 383 -16.10 -19.60 -20.12
CA LYS A 383 -17.10 -20.67 -20.01
C LYS A 383 -17.83 -20.42 -18.69
N ASP A 384 -19.14 -20.27 -18.75
CA ASP A 384 -19.99 -20.08 -17.58
C ASP A 384 -19.81 -21.27 -16.62
N SER A 385 -19.72 -20.99 -15.32
CA SER A 385 -19.70 -22.01 -14.26
C SER A 385 -20.43 -21.48 -13.03
N GLU A 386 -20.91 -22.37 -12.15
CA GLU A 386 -21.55 -21.96 -10.88
C GLU A 386 -20.61 -21.14 -9.97
N GLU A 387 -19.30 -21.31 -10.10
CA GLU A 387 -18.29 -20.59 -9.32
C GLU A 387 -17.99 -19.19 -9.88
N PHE A 388 -18.20 -18.96 -11.18
CA PHE A 388 -17.97 -17.69 -11.85
C PHE A 388 -19.17 -17.34 -12.75
N PRO A 389 -20.20 -16.66 -12.22
CA PRO A 389 -21.33 -16.21 -13.03
C PRO A 389 -20.87 -15.26 -14.13
N SER A 390 -21.64 -15.16 -15.22
CA SER A 390 -21.23 -14.35 -16.35
C SER A 390 -21.02 -12.89 -15.92
N ILE A 391 -20.01 -12.21 -16.48
CA ILE A 391 -19.77 -10.81 -16.13
C ILE A 391 -20.98 -9.92 -16.40
N GLN A 392 -21.83 -10.29 -17.36
CA GLN A 392 -23.06 -9.58 -17.69
C GLN A 392 -24.08 -9.69 -16.56
N GLU A 393 -24.26 -10.89 -15.99
CA GLU A 393 -25.13 -11.09 -14.81
C GLU A 393 -24.57 -10.34 -13.60
N ILE A 394 -23.27 -10.43 -13.34
CA ILE A 394 -22.61 -9.68 -12.26
C ILE A 394 -22.84 -8.17 -12.44
N ASP A 395 -22.64 -7.64 -13.64
CA ASP A 395 -22.82 -6.22 -13.94
C ASP A 395 -24.27 -5.77 -13.75
N LEU A 396 -25.25 -6.58 -14.17
CA LEU A 396 -26.67 -6.31 -13.95
C LEU A 396 -27.06 -6.35 -12.47
N GLU A 397 -26.60 -7.36 -11.72
CA GLU A 397 -26.85 -7.49 -10.29
C GLU A 397 -26.27 -6.32 -9.50
N GLU A 398 -25.00 -5.96 -9.76
CA GLU A 398 -24.35 -4.86 -9.04
C GLU A 398 -24.89 -3.50 -9.46
N ARG A 399 -25.32 -3.33 -10.71
CA ARG A 399 -26.04 -2.12 -11.14
C ARG A 399 -27.33 -1.94 -10.35
N ALA A 400 -28.12 -3.00 -10.21
CA ALA A 400 -29.37 -2.95 -9.44
C ALA A 400 -29.12 -2.60 -7.98
N ARG A 401 -28.14 -3.27 -7.34
CA ARG A 401 -27.74 -3.01 -5.94
C ARG A 401 -27.27 -1.58 -5.72
N VAL A 402 -26.44 -1.06 -6.63
CA VAL A 402 -25.93 0.31 -6.53
C VAL A 402 -27.05 1.34 -6.71
N ASN A 403 -27.98 1.11 -7.64
CA ASN A 403 -29.12 2.01 -7.82
C ASN A 403 -29.98 2.05 -6.56
N GLU A 404 -30.30 0.89 -5.96
CA GLU A 404 -31.03 0.82 -4.69
C GLU A 404 -30.33 1.60 -3.58
N PHE A 405 -29.02 1.44 -3.44
CA PHE A 405 -28.20 2.19 -2.49
C PHE A 405 -28.25 3.72 -2.73
N LEU A 406 -28.14 4.16 -3.98
CA LEU A 406 -28.18 5.58 -4.33
C LEU A 406 -29.58 6.18 -4.09
N ASP A 407 -30.64 5.41 -4.36
CA ASP A 407 -32.04 5.82 -4.13
C ASP A 407 -32.38 5.90 -2.64
N GLU A 408 -31.85 4.99 -1.82
CA GLU A 408 -31.93 5.06 -0.34
C GLU A 408 -31.21 6.30 0.20
N ALA A 409 -29.99 6.56 -0.29
CA ALA A 409 -29.23 7.74 0.11
C ALA A 409 -29.92 9.06 -0.28
N ALA A 410 -30.58 9.10 -1.44
CA ALA A 410 -31.36 10.25 -1.88
C ALA A 410 -32.58 10.48 -0.98
N ARG A 411 -33.33 9.41 -0.65
CA ARG A 411 -34.48 9.49 0.26
C ARG A 411 -34.08 9.96 1.66
N GLY A 412 -32.98 9.46 2.21
CA GLY A 412 -32.47 9.88 3.52
C GLY A 412 -32.03 11.36 3.55
N ALA A 413 -31.40 11.84 2.47
CA ALA A 413 -31.05 13.25 2.33
C ALA A 413 -32.28 14.15 2.19
N ASP A 414 -33.31 13.70 1.47
CA ASP A 414 -34.58 14.41 1.35
C ASP A 414 -35.33 14.44 2.68
N GLU A 415 -35.29 13.39 3.49
CA GLU A 415 -35.87 13.36 4.85
C GLU A 415 -35.13 14.29 5.83
N GLU A 416 -33.79 14.35 5.81
CA GLU A 416 -33.03 15.33 6.60
C GLU A 416 -33.35 16.78 6.17
N VAL A 417 -33.51 17.03 4.87
CA VAL A 417 -33.94 18.33 4.33
C VAL A 417 -35.40 18.62 4.69
N PHE A 418 -36.29 17.61 4.70
CA PHE A 418 -37.69 17.76 5.12
C PHE A 418 -37.82 17.99 6.62
N GLN A 419 -36.97 17.38 7.45
CA GLN A 419 -36.90 17.66 8.89
C GLN A 419 -36.30 19.05 9.16
N ALA A 420 -35.23 19.44 8.46
CA ALA A 420 -34.66 20.78 8.56
C ALA A 420 -35.65 21.88 8.09
N ASN A 421 -36.47 21.60 7.08
CA ASN A 421 -37.53 22.49 6.61
C ASN A 421 -38.83 22.38 7.43
N GLY A 422 -39.09 21.23 8.06
CA GLY A 422 -40.20 20.99 8.98
C GLY A 422 -40.03 21.75 10.29
N VAL A 423 -38.79 21.88 10.78
CA VAL A 423 -38.45 22.75 11.92
C VAL A 423 -38.58 24.24 11.56
N ARG A 424 -38.51 24.62 10.27
CA ARG A 424 -38.79 25.99 9.82
C ARG A 424 -40.29 26.31 9.68
N ASN A 425 -41.17 25.31 9.64
CA ASN A 425 -42.62 25.50 9.45
C ASN A 425 -43.48 25.38 10.72
N SER A 426 -42.88 25.18 11.90
CA SER A 426 -43.60 25.19 13.19
C SER A 426 -43.58 26.54 13.94
N PHE A 427 -42.94 27.58 13.41
CA PHE A 427 -42.99 28.94 13.97
C PHE A 427 -43.84 29.89 13.12
N ARG A 428 -45.16 29.70 13.16
CA ARG A 428 -46.14 30.77 12.88
C ARG A 428 -47.32 30.66 13.83
N SER A 429 -47.22 31.36 14.97
CA SER A 429 -48.29 32.20 15.56
C SER A 429 -48.04 32.43 17.06
N VAL A 430 -47.11 33.32 17.42
CA VAL A 430 -47.31 34.15 18.63
C VAL A 430 -46.65 35.50 18.39
N SER A 431 -47.49 36.54 18.38
CA SER A 431 -47.13 37.94 18.43
C SER A 431 -46.59 38.30 19.82
N SER A 432 -45.32 38.73 19.90
CA SER A 432 -44.83 39.83 20.76
C SER A 432 -43.29 39.87 20.74
N ILE A 433 -42.75 40.99 20.27
CA ILE A 433 -41.32 41.30 20.25
C ILE A 433 -40.95 42.00 21.58
N PRO A 434 -39.80 41.69 22.17
CA PRO A 434 -38.89 42.76 22.59
C PRO A 434 -37.53 42.67 21.87
N SER A 435 -37.03 43.83 21.47
CA SER A 435 -35.82 44.09 20.69
C SER A 435 -34.52 43.54 21.29
N THR A 436 -33.76 42.76 20.53
CA THR A 436 -32.35 42.43 20.80
C THR A 436 -31.41 43.47 20.18
N LYS A 437 -31.38 44.66 20.79
CA LYS A 437 -30.39 45.71 20.53
C LYS A 437 -29.27 45.72 21.59
N LYS A 438 -28.92 44.56 22.15
CA LYS A 438 -27.99 44.45 23.29
C LYS A 438 -26.97 43.30 23.20
N PHE A 439 -26.72 42.77 22.00
CA PHE A 439 -25.73 41.69 21.79
C PHE A 439 -24.60 42.10 20.83
N PHE A 440 -24.66 43.31 20.27
CA PHE A 440 -23.68 43.83 19.31
C PHE A 440 -22.75 44.90 19.89
N GLU A 441 -22.88 45.26 21.17
CA GLU A 441 -22.02 46.26 21.83
C GLU A 441 -20.83 45.62 22.57
N ASP A 442 -20.86 44.30 22.85
CA ASP A 442 -19.79 43.62 23.61
C ASP A 442 -18.64 43.06 22.74
N PHE A 443 -18.71 43.18 21.41
CA PHE A 443 -17.70 42.63 20.49
C PHE A 443 -16.73 43.67 19.89
N GLU A 444 -17.00 44.97 19.99
CA GLU A 444 -16.07 46.02 19.54
C GLU A 444 -14.99 46.38 20.58
N ASP A 445 -15.27 46.22 21.89
CA ASP A 445 -14.31 46.58 22.95
C ASP A 445 -13.11 45.61 23.06
N ILE A 446 -13.25 44.37 22.61
CA ILE A 446 -12.17 43.36 22.64
C ILE A 446 -11.18 43.57 21.49
N ARG A 447 -11.64 44.12 20.36
CA ARG A 447 -10.82 44.36 19.17
C ARG A 447 -9.87 45.53 19.37
N THR A 448 -10.33 46.60 20.03
CA THR A 448 -9.54 47.81 20.29
C THR A 448 -8.46 47.61 21.37
N HIS A 449 -8.61 46.60 22.24
CA HIS A 449 -7.61 46.28 23.28
C HIS A 449 -6.44 45.41 22.78
N LEU A 450 -6.63 44.66 21.68
CA LEU A 450 -5.61 43.76 21.13
C LEU A 450 -4.65 44.41 20.13
N GLU A 451 -5.00 45.57 19.58
CA GLU A 451 -4.20 46.29 18.56
C GLU A 451 -3.12 47.23 19.15
N ASN A 452 -3.03 47.40 20.49
CA ASN A 452 -2.14 48.38 21.14
C ASN A 452 -0.99 47.79 22.00
N LEU A 453 -0.61 46.51 21.83
CA LEU A 453 0.51 45.92 22.59
C LEU A 453 1.85 45.97 21.81
N PRO A 454 2.96 46.41 22.43
CA PRO A 454 4.26 46.53 21.74
C PRO A 454 4.95 45.16 21.52
N PRO A 455 5.84 45.04 20.52
CA PRO A 455 6.34 43.73 20.08
C PRO A 455 7.57 43.31 20.90
N LYS A 456 7.58 42.11 21.50
CA LYS A 456 8.82 41.33 21.72
C LYS A 456 8.63 39.84 22.11
N SER A 457 9.41 39.03 21.38
CA SER A 457 9.99 37.69 21.63
C SER A 457 9.11 36.47 21.99
N SER A 458 9.24 35.47 21.12
CA SER A 458 8.51 34.21 20.93
C SER A 458 8.75 33.09 21.97
N LYS A 459 9.09 33.41 23.23
CA LYS A 459 9.30 32.38 24.29
C LYS A 459 8.27 32.33 25.41
N ALA A 460 7.23 33.18 25.40
CA ALA A 460 6.23 33.24 26.48
C ALA A 460 4.86 32.61 26.16
N ARG A 461 4.63 32.06 24.96
CA ARG A 461 3.29 31.60 24.53
C ARG A 461 2.83 30.22 25.01
N ILE A 462 3.71 29.40 25.60
CA ILE A 462 3.35 28.00 25.94
C ILE A 462 2.97 27.82 27.42
N SER A 463 3.34 28.73 28.32
CA SER A 463 3.09 28.55 29.75
C SER A 463 1.77 29.12 30.28
N GLN A 464 1.02 29.92 29.51
CA GLN A 464 -0.26 30.52 29.95
C GLN A 464 -1.51 29.85 29.36
N TYR A 465 -1.36 28.99 28.33
CA TYR A 465 -2.52 28.26 27.78
C TYR A 465 -2.93 27.05 28.62
N LEU A 466 -2.04 26.55 29.48
CA LEU A 466 -2.27 25.36 30.32
C LEU A 466 -2.88 25.65 31.69
N THR A 467 -3.12 26.90 32.06
CA THR A 467 -3.69 27.25 33.38
C THR A 467 -5.17 27.65 33.33
N HIS A 468 -5.80 27.71 32.15
CA HIS A 468 -7.19 28.17 32.00
C HIS A 468 -8.22 27.08 31.63
N LYS A 469 -7.81 25.80 31.50
CA LYS A 469 -8.70 24.69 31.12
C LYS A 469 -9.12 23.75 32.25
N SER A 470 -8.72 24.00 33.50
CA SER A 470 -9.09 23.16 34.66
C SER A 470 -10.20 23.73 35.57
N LEU A 471 -10.88 24.80 35.16
CA LEU A 471 -12.00 25.36 35.92
C LEU A 471 -13.15 25.76 35.00
N ARG A 472 -13.99 24.78 34.64
CA ARG A 472 -15.47 24.88 34.56
C ARG A 472 -16.05 23.54 34.09
N LYS A 473 -16.74 22.90 35.05
CA LYS A 473 -17.80 21.87 35.00
C LYS A 473 -18.00 21.08 33.71
#